data_AF-A0AAV4AJK7-F1
#
_entry.id   AF-A0AAV4AJK7-F1
#
_cell.length_a   1.000
_cell.length_b   1.000
_cell.length_c   1.000
_cell.angle_alpha   90.00
_cell.angle_beta   90.00
_cell.angle_gamma   90.00
#
_symmetry.space_group_name_H-M   'P 1'
#
loop_
_entity.id
_entity.type
_entity.pdbx_description
1 polymer ?
#
loop_
_entity_poly.entity_id
_entity_poly.type
_entity_poly.pdbx_seq_one_letter_code
_entity_poly.pdbx_strand_id
1 'polypeptide(L)'
;MAELGNSVNKSNESDAGPDGVYHQFLRHLPESCLHTLLKLFNNIWTTGAIPPSWREASVVPIPKPRKDPSDPSNYRPIALTSCLCKTLERMVNDRLVHVLRSRNLLSRVQCSFRKDHSTLDHLVRLETFIKKLLPEKSKFWHFFFHLEKAYDTTWKYGILKDLFELDFRGRLPVFISNFLKDRHFKVKAESGATLTAGWKKLNSF
;
A
#
# COMPACT_ATOMS: atom_id res chain seq x y z
N MET A 1 -7.99 19.20 10.06
CA MET A 1 -6.57 19.61 10.12
C MET A 1 -5.70 18.57 10.81
N ALA A 2 -6.01 18.12 12.04
CA ALA A 2 -5.17 17.14 12.76
C ALA A 2 -4.84 15.85 11.97
N GLU A 3 -5.83 15.24 11.32
CA GLU A 3 -5.62 14.03 10.51
C GLU A 3 -4.64 14.25 9.34
N LEU A 4 -4.75 15.41 8.66
CA LEU A 4 -3.85 15.78 7.58
C LEU A 4 -2.42 15.98 8.12
N GLY A 5 -2.26 16.75 9.21
CA GLY A 5 -0.95 16.97 9.83
C GLY A 5 -0.28 15.66 10.25
N ASN A 6 -1.04 14.77 10.90
CA ASN A 6 -0.57 13.43 11.26
C ASN A 6 -0.17 12.62 10.04
N SER A 7 -0.95 12.67 8.95
CA SER A 7 -0.61 11.98 7.70
C SER A 7 0.70 12.52 7.11
N VAL A 8 0.88 13.84 7.02
CA VAL A 8 2.10 14.47 6.52
C VAL A 8 3.32 14.08 7.37
N ASN A 9 3.20 14.10 8.69
CA ASN A 9 4.30 13.79 9.60
C ASN A 9 4.71 12.30 9.58
N LYS A 10 3.77 11.38 9.32
CA LYS A 10 4.04 9.95 9.15
C LYS A 10 4.70 9.59 7.81
N SER A 11 4.89 10.55 6.90
CA SER A 11 5.54 10.27 5.61
C SER A 11 7.01 9.93 5.82
N ASN A 12 7.51 8.93 5.09
CA ASN A 12 8.94 8.71 4.96
C ASN A 12 9.47 9.57 3.80
N GLU A 13 10.77 9.88 3.84
CA GLU A 13 11.42 10.48 2.69
C GLU A 13 11.51 9.44 1.56
N SER A 14 11.08 9.84 0.38
CA SER A 14 11.12 9.02 -0.83
C SER A 14 11.22 9.91 -2.04
N ASP A 15 11.66 9.34 -3.16
CA ASP A 15 11.60 10.00 -4.46
C ASP A 15 10.18 10.41 -4.83
N ALA A 16 10.12 11.47 -5.65
CA ALA A 16 8.87 12.00 -6.16
C ALA A 16 8.18 11.03 -7.13
N GLY A 17 6.86 11.18 -7.22
CA GLY A 17 6.08 10.55 -8.27
C GLY A 17 6.29 11.21 -9.64
N PRO A 18 5.45 10.87 -10.64
CA PRO A 18 5.48 11.51 -11.95
C PRO A 18 5.27 13.03 -11.94
N ASP A 19 4.68 13.56 -10.87
CA ASP A 19 4.39 14.98 -10.66
C ASP A 19 5.59 15.80 -10.15
N GLY A 20 6.71 15.15 -9.79
CA GLY A 20 7.90 15.83 -9.29
C GLY A 20 7.74 16.43 -7.89
N VAL A 21 6.65 16.12 -7.17
CA VAL A 21 6.40 16.67 -5.83
C VAL A 21 6.94 15.72 -4.76
N TYR A 22 7.86 16.23 -3.94
CA TYR A 22 8.46 15.52 -2.81
C TYR A 22 7.69 15.73 -1.50
N HIS A 23 7.80 14.76 -0.58
CA HIS A 23 7.19 14.85 0.76
C HIS A 23 7.67 16.07 1.57
N GLN A 24 8.90 16.53 1.34
CA GLN A 24 9.46 17.71 2.00
C GLN A 24 8.66 18.99 1.73
N PHE A 25 8.09 19.15 0.53
CA PHE A 25 7.24 20.30 0.25
C PHE A 25 6.02 20.32 1.17
N LEU A 26 5.37 19.16 1.36
CA LEU A 26 4.16 19.05 2.19
C LEU A 26 4.42 19.36 3.67
N ARG A 27 5.61 19.00 4.17
CA ARG A 27 6.02 19.27 5.56
C ARG A 27 6.27 20.76 5.83
N HIS A 28 6.63 21.52 4.80
CA HIS A 28 6.96 22.95 4.91
C HIS A 28 5.88 23.86 4.28
N LEU A 29 4.73 23.31 3.89
CA LEU A 29 3.61 24.12 3.40
C LEU A 29 3.10 25.04 4.52
N PRO A 30 2.80 26.32 4.22
CA PRO A 30 2.12 27.18 5.17
C PRO A 30 0.71 26.67 5.45
N GLU A 31 0.16 27.02 6.61
CA GLU A 31 -1.13 26.52 7.09
C GLU A 31 -2.27 26.79 6.10
N SER A 32 -2.28 27.95 5.44
CA SER A 32 -3.24 28.30 4.39
C SER A 32 -3.22 27.32 3.21
N CYS A 33 -2.04 26.87 2.78
CA CYS A 33 -1.89 25.85 1.75
C CYS A 33 -2.36 24.47 2.24
N LEU A 34 -2.10 24.11 3.49
CA LEU A 34 -2.61 22.88 4.09
C LEU A 34 -4.15 22.88 4.16
N HIS A 35 -4.78 24.03 4.43
CA HIS A 35 -6.23 24.16 4.35
C HIS A 35 -6.77 23.95 2.93
N THR A 36 -6.11 24.51 1.92
CA THR A 36 -6.47 24.29 0.51
C THR A 36 -6.32 22.83 0.13
N LEU A 37 -5.23 22.19 0.55
CA LEU A 37 -5.00 20.76 0.34
C LEU A 37 -6.08 19.91 1.03
N LEU A 38 -6.47 20.26 2.25
CA LEU A 38 -7.56 19.59 2.96
C LEU A 38 -8.91 19.74 2.23
N LYS A 39 -9.21 20.93 1.69
CA LYS A 39 -10.41 21.14 0.87
C LYS A 39 -10.41 20.23 -0.37
N LEU A 40 -9.27 20.13 -1.06
CA LEU A 40 -9.10 19.21 -2.18
C LEU A 40 -9.35 17.75 -1.76
N PHE A 41 -8.72 17.29 -0.68
CA PHE A 41 -8.90 15.93 -0.17
C PHE A 41 -10.34 15.62 0.22
N ASN A 42 -11.01 16.56 0.89
CA ASN A 42 -12.42 16.40 1.24
C ASN A 42 -13.35 16.37 0.03
N ASN A 43 -13.02 17.14 -1.02
CA ASN A 43 -13.75 17.09 -2.28
C ASN A 43 -13.57 15.72 -2.96
N ILE A 44 -12.34 15.21 -3.04
CA ILE A 44 -12.06 13.87 -3.59
C ILE A 44 -12.79 12.79 -2.76
N TRP A 45 -12.75 12.88 -1.44
CA TRP A 45 -13.45 11.94 -0.56
C TRP A 45 -14.98 11.95 -0.75
N THR A 46 -15.56 13.12 -0.99
CA THR A 46 -17.01 13.28 -1.14
C THR A 46 -17.50 12.86 -2.52
N THR A 47 -16.76 13.21 -3.57
CA THR A 47 -17.12 12.93 -4.97
C THR A 47 -16.63 11.57 -5.46
N GLY A 48 -15.59 11.02 -4.84
CA GLY A 48 -14.87 9.84 -5.34
C GLY A 48 -14.02 10.11 -6.58
N ALA A 49 -13.90 11.37 -7.03
CA ALA A 49 -13.20 11.74 -8.25
C ALA A 49 -11.69 11.88 -8.00
N ILE A 50 -10.93 10.85 -8.38
CA ILE A 50 -9.47 10.84 -8.24
C ILE A 50 -8.83 11.52 -9.46
N PRO A 51 -7.91 12.49 -9.26
CA PRO A 51 -7.19 13.14 -10.37
C PRO A 51 -6.52 12.12 -11.30
N PRO A 52 -6.59 12.28 -12.62
CA PRO A 52 -5.94 11.35 -13.56
C PRO A 52 -4.44 11.18 -13.30
N SER A 53 -3.73 12.26 -12.96
CA SER A 53 -2.30 12.24 -12.63
C SER A 53 -1.96 11.39 -11.38
N TRP A 54 -2.93 11.13 -10.50
CA TRP A 54 -2.72 10.27 -9.32
C TRP A 54 -2.91 8.79 -9.63
N ARG A 55 -3.44 8.46 -10.81
CA ARG A 55 -3.52 7.08 -11.32
C ARG A 55 -2.23 6.64 -12.01
N GLU A 56 -1.29 7.55 -12.17
CA GLU A 56 0.00 7.35 -12.81
C GLU A 56 1.10 6.98 -11.81
N ALA A 57 2.00 6.08 -12.21
CA ALA A 57 3.17 5.67 -11.42
C ALA A 57 4.44 5.57 -12.27
N SER A 58 5.57 6.04 -11.72
CA SER A 58 6.90 5.72 -12.27
C SER A 58 7.43 4.46 -11.59
N VAL A 59 7.68 3.40 -12.34
CA VAL A 59 8.24 2.15 -11.83
C VAL A 59 9.75 2.17 -11.97
N VAL A 60 10.45 2.03 -10.85
CA VAL A 60 11.91 1.91 -10.80
C VAL A 60 12.26 0.47 -10.39
N PRO A 61 12.97 -0.29 -11.24
CA PRO A 61 13.40 -1.65 -10.89
C PRO A 61 14.60 -1.58 -9.95
N ILE A 62 14.49 -2.19 -8.76
CA ILE A 62 15.59 -2.28 -7.79
C ILE A 62 16.18 -3.69 -7.80
N PRO A 63 17.50 -3.86 -7.97
CA PRO A 63 18.12 -5.18 -8.02
C PRO A 63 17.98 -5.92 -6.68
N LYS A 64 17.68 -7.22 -6.74
CA LYS A 64 17.73 -8.11 -5.56
C LYS A 64 19.20 -8.28 -5.16
N PRO A 65 19.53 -8.20 -3.85
CA PRO A 65 20.91 -8.39 -3.40
C PRO A 65 21.45 -9.75 -3.82
N ARG A 66 22.71 -9.78 -4.29
CA ARG A 66 23.46 -11.01 -4.63
C ARG A 66 22.79 -11.86 -5.72
N LYS A 67 22.07 -11.23 -6.66
CA LYS A 67 21.48 -11.89 -7.82
C LYS A 67 22.05 -11.34 -9.12
N ASP A 68 21.97 -12.14 -10.18
CA ASP A 68 22.45 -11.74 -11.51
C ASP A 68 21.63 -10.55 -12.05
N PRO A 69 22.28 -9.40 -12.34
CA PRO A 69 21.61 -8.21 -12.85
C PRO A 69 21.16 -8.35 -14.32
N SER A 70 21.60 -9.37 -15.05
CA SER A 70 21.18 -9.61 -16.45
C SER A 70 19.76 -10.18 -16.55
N ASP A 71 19.26 -10.81 -15.49
CA ASP A 71 17.91 -11.38 -15.45
C ASP A 71 16.89 -10.37 -14.90
N PRO A 72 15.90 -9.93 -15.71
CA PRO A 72 14.85 -9.01 -15.27
C PRO A 72 14.02 -9.51 -14.09
N SER A 73 13.92 -10.83 -13.89
CA SER A 73 13.21 -11.45 -12.76
C SER A 73 13.89 -11.16 -11.41
N ASN A 74 15.16 -10.76 -11.44
CA ASN A 74 15.94 -10.41 -10.27
C ASN A 74 15.75 -8.96 -9.80
N TYR A 75 14.86 -8.19 -10.41
CA TYR A 75 14.51 -6.85 -9.96
C TYR A 75 13.19 -6.83 -9.19
N ARG A 76 13.05 -5.85 -8.30
CA ARG A 76 11.81 -5.51 -7.59
C ARG A 76 11.25 -4.24 -8.20
N PRO A 77 10.07 -4.27 -8.83
CA PRO A 77 9.45 -3.05 -9.33
C PRO A 77 8.94 -2.21 -8.15
N ILE A 78 9.45 -0.99 -7.99
CA ILE A 78 8.91 -0.01 -7.03
C ILE A 78 8.12 1.05 -7.76
N ALA A 79 6.83 1.16 -7.45
CA ALA A 79 5.96 2.20 -8.00
C ALA A 79 6.06 3.50 -7.19
N LEU A 80 6.58 4.54 -7.81
CA LEU A 80 6.56 5.91 -7.31
C LEU A 80 5.29 6.60 -7.79
N THR A 81 4.40 6.90 -6.86
CA THR A 81 3.14 7.65 -7.07
C THR A 81 3.22 9.02 -6.41
N SER A 82 2.33 9.93 -6.80
CA SER A 82 2.22 11.27 -6.23
C SER A 82 2.21 11.25 -4.70
N CYS A 83 3.04 12.08 -4.06
CA CYS A 83 3.08 12.18 -2.60
C CYS A 83 1.77 12.75 -2.02
N LEU A 84 1.05 13.56 -2.79
CA LEU A 84 -0.29 14.06 -2.44
C LEU A 84 -1.28 12.89 -2.36
N CYS A 85 -1.25 12.01 -3.37
CA CYS A 85 -2.06 10.81 -3.40
C CYS A 85 -1.76 9.89 -2.20
N LYS A 86 -0.48 9.59 -1.96
CA LYS A 86 -0.03 8.79 -0.80
C LYS A 86 -0.49 9.39 0.54
N THR A 87 -0.56 10.71 0.64
CA THR A 87 -1.02 11.40 1.86
C THR A 87 -2.51 11.17 2.09
N LEU A 88 -3.33 11.23 1.05
CA LEU A 88 -4.76 10.90 1.12
C LEU A 88 -4.97 9.40 1.39
N GLU A 89 -4.25 8.52 0.69
CA GLU A 89 -4.27 7.07 0.91
C GLU A 89 -4.01 6.73 2.39
N ARG A 90 -3.01 7.37 3.00
CA ARG A 90 -2.68 7.16 4.42
C ARG A 90 -3.81 7.59 5.36
N MET A 91 -4.48 8.71 5.08
CA MET A 91 -5.65 9.15 5.86
C MET A 91 -6.80 8.12 5.75
N VAL A 92 -7.11 7.68 4.53
CA VAL A 92 -8.15 6.66 4.30
C VAL A 92 -7.80 5.34 4.97
N ASN A 93 -6.53 4.91 4.89
CA ASN A 93 -6.05 3.71 5.54
C ASN A 93 -6.13 3.81 7.07
N ASP A 94 -5.75 4.93 7.67
CA ASP A 94 -5.87 5.14 9.11
C ASP A 94 -7.34 5.01 9.56
N ARG A 95 -8.30 5.55 8.80
CA ARG A 95 -9.74 5.38 9.05
C ARG A 95 -10.19 3.92 8.90
N LEU A 96 -9.77 3.23 7.83
CA LEU A 96 -10.11 1.82 7.59
C LEU A 96 -9.60 0.94 8.73
N VAL A 97 -8.31 1.09 9.09
CA VAL A 97 -7.66 0.31 10.16
C VAL A 97 -8.32 0.60 11.51
N HIS A 98 -8.74 1.84 11.77
CA HIS A 98 -9.48 2.16 12.99
C HIS A 98 -10.79 1.36 13.10
N VAL A 99 -11.57 1.27 12.03
CA VAL A 99 -12.82 0.48 12.01
C VAL A 99 -12.52 -1.02 12.15
N LEU A 100 -11.54 -1.54 11.41
CA LEU A 100 -11.15 -2.95 11.48
C LEU A 100 -10.69 -3.36 12.89
N ARG A 101 -9.97 -2.48 13.60
CA ARG A 101 -9.52 -2.71 14.98
C ARG A 101 -10.67 -2.60 15.98
N SER A 102 -11.47 -1.54 15.91
CA SER A 102 -12.58 -1.31 16.86
C SER A 102 -13.64 -2.41 16.80
N ARG A 103 -13.87 -2.98 15.61
CA ARG A 103 -14.78 -4.12 15.40
C ARG A 103 -14.11 -5.48 15.51
N ASN A 104 -12.81 -5.55 15.82
CA ASN A 104 -12.01 -6.77 15.92
C ASN A 104 -12.16 -7.71 14.70
N LEU A 105 -12.14 -7.14 13.48
CA LEU A 105 -12.36 -7.86 12.23
C LEU A 105 -11.09 -8.54 11.67
N LEU A 106 -9.93 -8.25 12.26
CA LEU A 106 -8.65 -8.82 11.83
C LEU A 106 -8.32 -10.09 12.61
N SER A 107 -7.90 -11.14 11.90
CA SER A 107 -7.46 -12.39 12.51
C SER A 107 -6.39 -12.18 13.58
N ARG A 108 -6.56 -12.83 14.74
CA ARG A 108 -5.59 -12.76 15.87
C ARG A 108 -4.21 -13.33 15.53
N VAL A 109 -4.12 -14.14 14.47
CA VAL A 109 -2.85 -14.72 14.02
C VAL A 109 -2.14 -13.89 12.94
N GLN A 110 -2.83 -12.94 12.32
CA GLN A 110 -2.21 -12.01 11.37
C GLN A 110 -1.37 -11.01 12.15
N CYS A 111 -0.06 -10.96 11.86
CA CYS A 111 0.89 -10.01 12.44
C CYS A 111 1.42 -9.00 11.40
N SER A 112 1.51 -9.42 10.13
CA SER A 112 1.94 -8.55 9.03
C SER A 112 1.02 -7.34 8.85
N PHE A 113 1.62 -6.18 8.59
CA PHE A 113 0.95 -4.90 8.33
C PHE A 113 0.02 -4.41 9.45
N ARG A 114 0.20 -4.89 10.68
CA ARG A 114 -0.52 -4.41 11.85
C ARG A 114 0.39 -3.59 12.74
N LYS A 115 -0.16 -2.51 13.28
CA LYS A 115 0.49 -1.77 14.35
C LYS A 115 0.69 -2.69 15.55
N ASP A 116 1.81 -2.52 16.25
CA ASP A 116 2.14 -3.23 17.49
C ASP A 116 2.41 -4.74 17.29
N HIS A 117 2.69 -5.16 16.04
CA HIS A 117 3.06 -6.52 15.68
C HIS A 117 4.34 -6.55 14.84
N SER A 118 5.06 -7.67 14.88
CA SER A 118 6.28 -7.89 14.10
C SER A 118 6.39 -9.34 13.60
N THR A 119 7.38 -9.61 12.75
CA THR A 119 7.71 -10.98 12.32
C THR A 119 8.16 -11.88 13.47
N LEU A 120 8.66 -11.29 14.57
CA LEU A 120 9.04 -12.04 15.77
C LEU A 120 7.83 -12.70 16.43
N ASP A 121 6.64 -12.10 16.36
CA ASP A 121 5.42 -12.69 16.93
C ASP A 121 5.09 -14.04 16.29
N HIS A 122 5.30 -14.16 14.98
CA HIS A 122 5.13 -15.41 14.25
C HIS A 122 6.18 -16.45 14.64
N LEU A 123 7.43 -16.04 14.81
CA LEU A 123 8.52 -16.93 15.24
C LEU A 123 8.28 -17.46 16.66
N VAL A 124 7.97 -16.59 17.61
CA VAL A 124 7.67 -16.99 19.00
C VAL A 124 6.47 -17.93 19.04
N ARG A 125 5.42 -17.66 18.24
CA ARG A 125 4.24 -18.54 18.17
C ARG A 125 4.60 -19.92 17.61
N LEU A 126 5.39 -19.99 16.54
CA LEU A 126 5.85 -21.25 15.95
C LEU A 126 6.74 -22.03 16.94
N GLU A 127 7.70 -21.36 17.55
CA GLU A 127 8.60 -21.97 18.55
C GLU A 127 7.80 -22.51 19.75
N THR A 128 6.85 -21.73 20.27
CA THR A 128 5.97 -22.15 21.36
C THR A 128 5.15 -23.38 20.97
N PHE A 129 4.64 -23.41 19.74
CA PHE A 129 3.89 -24.56 19.22
C PHE A 129 4.76 -25.82 19.15
N ILE A 130 5.98 -25.71 18.62
CA ILE A 130 6.93 -26.83 18.55
C ILE A 130 7.28 -27.33 19.96
N LYS A 131 7.62 -26.42 20.89
CA LYS A 131 7.97 -26.79 22.28
C LYS A 131 6.86 -27.54 23.01
N LYS A 132 5.60 -27.23 22.72
CA LYS A 132 4.44 -27.94 23.30
C LYS A 132 4.29 -29.37 22.80
N LEU A 133 4.72 -29.67 21.58
CA LEU A 133 4.60 -31.01 20.97
C LEU A 133 5.78 -31.93 21.30
N LEU A 134 6.92 -31.38 21.77
CA LEU A 134 8.10 -32.17 22.13
C LEU A 134 7.84 -33.24 23.21
N PRO A 135 7.10 -32.96 24.32
CA PRO A 135 6.83 -33.96 25.35
C PRO A 135 5.99 -35.14 24.84
N GLU A 136 5.11 -34.91 23.87
CA GLU A 136 4.19 -35.91 23.33
C GLU A 136 4.87 -36.87 22.33
N LYS A 137 6.13 -36.61 21.96
CA LYS A 137 6.89 -37.33 20.90
C LYS A 137 6.12 -37.45 19.57
N SER A 138 5.20 -36.51 19.33
CA SER A 138 4.33 -36.50 18.17
C SER A 138 5.08 -36.02 16.92
N LYS A 139 4.84 -36.66 15.78
CA LYS A 139 5.34 -36.17 14.48
C LYS A 139 4.56 -34.91 14.10
N PHE A 140 5.29 -33.85 13.75
CA PHE A 140 4.70 -32.57 13.33
C PHE A 140 5.11 -32.24 11.90
N TRP A 141 4.14 -31.78 11.12
CA TRP A 141 4.32 -31.32 9.75
C TRP A 141 3.96 -29.84 9.66
N HIS A 142 4.83 -29.04 9.06
CA HIS A 142 4.59 -27.62 8.84
C HIS A 142 4.69 -27.28 7.35
N PHE A 143 3.73 -26.50 6.85
CA PHE A 143 3.67 -26.11 5.45
C PHE A 143 3.81 -24.59 5.34
N PHE A 144 4.79 -24.15 4.53
CA PHE A 144 4.95 -22.75 4.17
C PHE A 144 4.31 -22.49 2.82
N PHE A 145 3.35 -21.55 2.79
CA PHE A 145 2.74 -21.08 1.55
C PHE A 145 3.33 -19.72 1.16
N HIS A 146 3.65 -19.57 -0.11
CA HIS A 146 4.11 -18.30 -0.68
C HIS A 146 3.28 -17.98 -1.91
N LEU A 147 2.69 -16.78 -1.94
CA LEU A 147 1.91 -16.30 -3.08
C LEU A 147 2.84 -15.62 -4.09
N GLU A 148 2.79 -16.05 -5.35
CA GLU A 148 3.49 -15.36 -6.43
C GLU A 148 2.79 -14.03 -6.74
N LYS A 149 3.59 -12.95 -6.79
CA LYS A 149 3.16 -11.60 -7.21
C LYS A 149 1.85 -11.14 -6.56
N ALA A 150 1.71 -11.35 -5.26
CA ALA A 150 0.45 -11.16 -4.52
C ALA A 150 -0.27 -9.83 -4.83
N TYR A 151 0.46 -8.71 -4.95
CA TYR A 151 -0.12 -7.41 -5.27
C TYR A 151 -0.59 -7.30 -6.73
N ASP A 152 0.11 -7.91 -7.68
CA ASP A 152 -0.25 -7.90 -9.10
C ASP A 152 -1.41 -8.86 -9.40
N THR A 153 -1.55 -9.91 -8.59
CA THR A 153 -2.60 -10.95 -8.69
C THR A 153 -3.79 -10.70 -7.78
N THR A 154 -3.83 -9.56 -7.09
CA THR A 154 -4.93 -9.24 -6.16
C THR A 154 -6.24 -9.03 -6.91
N TRP A 155 -7.27 -9.80 -6.53
CA TRP A 155 -8.60 -9.71 -7.12
C TRP A 155 -9.36 -8.47 -6.61
N LYS A 156 -9.46 -7.44 -7.46
CA LYS A 156 -10.09 -6.15 -7.10
C LYS A 156 -11.55 -6.30 -6.68
N TYR A 157 -12.31 -7.16 -7.37
CA TYR A 157 -13.69 -7.46 -6.98
C TYR A 157 -13.74 -8.14 -5.61
N GLY A 158 -12.81 -9.07 -5.33
CA GLY A 158 -12.65 -9.70 -4.03
C GLY A 158 -12.50 -8.69 -2.90
N ILE A 159 -11.62 -7.69 -3.06
CA ILE A 159 -11.47 -6.60 -2.06
C ILE A 159 -12.80 -5.89 -1.81
N LEU A 160 -13.53 -5.52 -2.87
CA LEU A 160 -14.79 -4.79 -2.73
C LEU A 160 -15.88 -5.67 -2.11
N LYS A 161 -15.89 -6.96 -2.43
CA LYS A 161 -16.77 -7.95 -1.82
C LYS A 161 -16.48 -8.10 -0.33
N ASP A 162 -15.21 -8.26 0.07
CA ASP A 162 -14.82 -8.37 1.47
C ASP A 162 -15.22 -7.11 2.26
N LEU A 163 -15.00 -5.92 1.69
CA LEU A 163 -15.47 -4.67 2.29
C LEU A 163 -16.99 -4.66 2.47
N PHE A 164 -17.74 -5.16 1.49
CA PHE A 164 -19.19 -5.26 1.58
C PHE A 164 -19.64 -6.26 2.66
N GLU A 165 -19.01 -7.43 2.75
CA GLU A 165 -19.32 -8.46 3.76
C GLU A 165 -18.96 -8.00 5.19
N LEU A 166 -17.91 -7.18 5.33
CA LEU A 166 -17.52 -6.56 6.60
C LEU A 166 -18.34 -5.30 6.97
N ASP A 167 -19.45 -5.05 6.26
CA ASP A 167 -20.35 -3.93 6.47
C ASP A 167 -19.70 -2.54 6.29
N PHE A 168 -18.72 -2.43 5.38
CA PHE A 168 -18.28 -1.13 4.90
C PHE A 168 -19.26 -0.62 3.85
N ARG A 169 -19.79 0.59 4.06
CA ARG A 169 -20.74 1.27 3.17
C ARG A 169 -20.31 2.71 2.93
N GLY A 170 -20.92 3.35 1.92
CA GLY A 170 -20.71 4.76 1.61
C GLY A 170 -19.36 5.05 0.94
N ARG A 171 -18.70 6.14 1.37
CA ARG A 171 -17.56 6.74 0.64
C ARG A 171 -16.29 5.88 0.63
N LEU A 172 -16.04 5.10 1.67
CA LEU A 172 -14.82 4.30 1.79
C LEU A 172 -14.68 3.24 0.68
N PRO A 173 -15.65 2.33 0.47
CA PRO A 173 -15.57 1.36 -0.62
C PRO A 173 -15.61 2.01 -2.00
N VAL A 174 -16.33 3.13 -2.17
CA VAL A 174 -16.35 3.91 -3.43
C VAL A 174 -14.98 4.49 -3.73
N PHE A 175 -14.31 5.08 -2.74
CA PHE A 175 -12.95 5.61 -2.88
C PHE A 175 -11.98 4.50 -3.29
N ILE A 176 -12.00 3.34 -2.59
CA ILE A 176 -11.13 2.20 -2.89
C ILE A 176 -11.40 1.68 -4.31
N SER A 177 -12.66 1.56 -4.71
CA SER A 177 -13.03 1.14 -6.07
C SER A 177 -12.46 2.08 -7.12
N ASN A 178 -12.62 3.39 -6.93
CA ASN A 178 -12.12 4.39 -7.88
C ASN A 178 -10.59 4.49 -7.88
N PHE A 179 -9.95 4.23 -6.74
CA PHE A 179 -8.50 4.24 -6.58
C PHE A 179 -7.81 3.09 -7.34
N LEU A 180 -8.46 1.91 -7.38
CA LEU A 180 -7.92 0.72 -8.05
C LEU A 180 -8.19 0.68 -9.56
N LYS A 181 -8.99 1.63 -10.09
CA LYS A 181 -9.38 1.71 -11.51
C LYS A 181 -8.38 2.53 -12.34
N ASP A 182 -8.22 2.11 -13.60
CA ASP A 182 -7.48 2.80 -14.66
C ASP A 182 -6.13 3.37 -14.25
N ARG A 183 -5.33 2.53 -13.58
CA ARG A 183 -3.97 2.87 -13.21
C ARG A 183 -3.01 2.64 -14.37
N HIS A 184 -2.04 3.54 -14.50
CA HIS A 184 -1.05 3.52 -15.57
C HIS A 184 0.35 3.64 -14.98
N PHE A 185 1.33 3.04 -15.64
CA PHE A 185 2.72 3.12 -15.21
C PHE A 185 3.69 3.30 -16.38
N LYS A 186 4.86 3.87 -16.09
CA LYS A 186 6.03 3.93 -16.98
C LYS A 186 7.22 3.37 -16.26
N VAL A 187 8.09 2.64 -16.95
CA VAL A 187 9.33 2.11 -16.33
C VAL A 187 10.46 3.11 -16.56
N LYS A 188 11.18 3.46 -15.51
CA LYS A 188 12.39 4.28 -15.56
C LYS A 188 13.61 3.43 -15.23
N ALA A 189 14.71 3.67 -15.93
CA ALA A 189 16.03 3.16 -15.56
C ALA A 189 16.53 3.88 -14.30
N GLU A 190 17.51 3.30 -13.62
CA GLU A 190 18.21 3.96 -12.51
C GLU A 190 18.89 5.28 -12.94
N SER A 191 19.29 5.38 -14.21
CA SER A 191 19.83 6.61 -14.81
C SER A 191 18.79 7.72 -15.04
N GLY A 192 17.51 7.48 -14.71
CA GLY A 192 16.40 8.41 -14.95
C GLY A 192 15.80 8.34 -16.35
N ALA A 193 16.42 7.61 -17.28
CA ALA A 193 15.89 7.40 -18.62
C ALA A 193 14.57 6.61 -18.59
N THR A 194 13.57 7.02 -19.38
CA THR A 194 12.31 6.27 -19.48
C THR A 194 12.50 5.09 -20.44
N LEU A 195 12.29 3.87 -19.94
CA LEU A 195 12.48 2.61 -20.69
C LEU A 195 11.24 2.18 -21.48
N THR A 196 10.10 2.83 -21.25
CA THR A 196 8.83 2.55 -21.96
C THR A 196 8.49 3.66 -22.92
N ALA A 197 8.09 3.31 -24.15
CA ALA A 197 7.64 4.27 -25.17
C ALA A 197 6.37 5.07 -24.79
N GLY A 198 5.68 4.71 -23.70
CA GLY A 198 4.46 5.38 -23.25
C GLY A 198 3.93 4.82 -21.92
N TRP A 199 2.79 5.35 -21.49
CA TRP A 199 2.06 4.82 -20.33
C TRP A 199 1.49 3.44 -20.63
N LYS A 200 1.82 2.45 -19.81
CA LYS A 200 1.23 1.11 -19.85
C LYS A 200 0.09 1.03 -18.84
N LYS A 201 -1.05 0.48 -19.24
CA LYS A 201 -2.15 0.20 -18.30
C LYS A 201 -1.70 -0.90 -17.33
N LEU A 202 -1.86 -0.68 -16.04
CA LEU A 202 -1.69 -1.73 -15.04
C LEU A 202 -2.85 -2.71 -15.24
N ASN A 203 -2.53 -3.95 -15.61
CA ASN A 203 -3.49 -4.96 -16.07
C ASN A 203 -4.82 -4.89 -15.29
N SER A 204 -5.89 -4.70 -16.06
CA SER A 204 -7.27 -4.86 -15.63
C SER A 204 -7.57 -6.36 -15.59
N PHE A 205 -7.51 -6.94 -14.39
CA PHE A 205 -8.41 -8.03 -14.04
C PHE A 205 -9.71 -7.42 -13.51
#